data_AF-W7PSK9-F1
#
_entry.id   AF-W7PSK9-F1
#
_cell.length_a   1.000
_cell.length_b   1.000
_cell.length_c   1.000
_cell.angle_alpha   90.00
_cell.angle_beta   90.00
_cell.angle_gamma   90.00
#
_symmetry.space_group_name_H-M   'P 1'
#
loop_
_entity.id
_entity.type
_entity.pdbx_description
1 polymer ?
#
loop_
_entity_poly.entity_id
_entity_poly.type
_entity_poly.pdbx_seq_one_letter_code
_entity_poly.pdbx_strand_id
1 'polypeptide(L)'
;MYSYSQVEAIKTNLEWIVNQAALSHTSPSRADRKALFDLLELIQSYEILLDLINEFGTVVIDTHIAEGLAVTETLIAKVKRSAHAM
;
A
#
# COMPACT_ATOMS: atom_id res chain seq x y z
N MET A 1 -7.21 -0.79 16.44
CA MET A 1 -6.54 0.45 15.98
C MET A 1 -5.19 0.03 15.43
N TYR A 2 -4.80 0.55 14.27
CA TYR A 2 -3.51 0.18 13.66
C TYR A 2 -2.33 0.72 14.48
N SER A 3 -1.22 -0.03 14.52
CA SER A 3 0.08 0.42 15.04
C SER A 3 1.01 0.88 13.91
N TYR A 4 2.09 1.58 14.27
CA TYR A 4 3.18 1.91 13.33
C TYR A 4 3.63 0.68 12.54
N SER A 5 3.93 -0.43 13.23
CA SER A 5 4.40 -1.67 12.60
C SER A 5 3.39 -2.30 11.65
N GLN A 6 2.09 -2.17 11.93
CA GLN A 6 1.05 -2.64 11.02
C GLN A 6 0.98 -1.76 9.76
N VAL A 7 1.02 -0.44 9.92
CA VAL A 7 1.04 0.50 8.76
C VAL A 7 2.31 0.29 7.91
N GLU A 8 3.46 0.10 8.55
CA GLU A 8 4.74 -0.19 7.88
C GLU A 8 4.66 -1.49 7.08
N ALA A 9 4.09 -2.55 7.67
CA ALA A 9 3.89 -3.81 6.96
C ALA A 9 2.98 -3.65 5.74
N ILE A 10 1.92 -2.83 5.81
CA ILE A 10 1.06 -2.56 4.65
C ILE A 10 1.86 -1.82 3.57
N LYS A 11 2.63 -0.79 3.94
CA LYS A 11 3.50 -0.05 3.00
C LYS A 11 4.49 -0.97 2.29
N THR A 12 5.24 -1.79 3.04
CA THR A 12 6.21 -2.74 2.46
C THR A 12 5.55 -3.73 1.50
N ASN A 13 4.32 -4.14 1.77
CA ASN A 13 3.56 -4.99 0.84
C ASN A 13 3.17 -4.25 -0.44
N LEU A 14 2.82 -2.96 -0.38
CA LEU A 14 2.59 -2.14 -1.57
C LEU A 14 3.87 -1.98 -2.40
N GLU A 15 5.00 -1.70 -1.77
CA GLU A 15 6.32 -1.62 -2.42
C GLU A 15 6.65 -2.93 -3.14
N TRP A 16 6.38 -4.07 -2.49
CA TRP A 16 6.54 -5.39 -3.13
C TRP A 16 5.65 -5.53 -4.38
N ILE A 17 4.38 -5.12 -4.34
CA ILE A 17 3.46 -5.18 -5.50
C ILE A 17 4.00 -4.32 -6.66
N VAL A 18 4.39 -3.09 -6.37
CA VAL A 18 4.95 -2.16 -7.37
C VAL A 18 6.20 -2.76 -8.03
N ASN A 19 7.11 -3.33 -7.24
CA ASN A 19 8.31 -3.98 -7.75
C ASN A 19 8.00 -5.19 -8.63
N GLN A 20 7.03 -6.03 -8.24
CA GLN A 20 6.60 -7.17 -9.07
C GLN A 20 5.99 -6.71 -10.39
N ALA A 21 5.17 -5.66 -10.37
CA ALA A 21 4.54 -5.11 -11.57
C ALA A 21 5.57 -4.53 -12.55
N ALA A 22 6.58 -3.81 -12.03
CA ALA A 22 7.66 -3.25 -12.83
C ALA A 22 8.52 -4.33 -13.52
N LEU A 23 8.75 -5.47 -12.86
CA LEU A 23 9.50 -6.60 -13.42
C LEU A 23 8.70 -7.41 -14.45
N SER A 24 7.38 -7.50 -14.27
CA SER A 24 6.52 -8.40 -15.07
C SER A 24 6.02 -7.79 -16.38
N HIS A 25 5.97 -6.46 -16.49
CA HIS A 25 5.37 -5.78 -17.65
C HIS A 25 6.43 -5.06 -18.51
N THR A 26 6.92 -5.72 -19.55
CA THR A 26 7.87 -5.13 -20.52
C THR A 26 7.26 -4.03 -21.40
N SER A 27 5.92 -3.93 -21.47
CA SER A 27 5.21 -2.84 -22.15
C SER A 27 3.84 -2.59 -21.47
N PRO A 28 3.79 -1.84 -20.36
CA PRO A 28 2.57 -1.61 -19.62
C PRO A 28 1.59 -0.73 -20.42
N SER A 29 0.29 -1.04 -20.36
CA SER A 29 -0.75 -0.21 -20.98
C SER A 29 -0.86 1.16 -20.29
N ARG A 30 -1.62 2.09 -20.88
CA ARG A 30 -1.90 3.39 -20.21
C ARG A 30 -2.60 3.19 -18.86
N ALA A 31 -3.50 2.21 -18.77
CA ALA A 31 -4.21 1.89 -17.54
C ALA A 31 -3.25 1.32 -16.48
N ASP A 32 -2.36 0.40 -16.88
CA ASP A 32 -1.37 -0.19 -15.98
C ASP A 32 -0.41 0.86 -15.43
N ARG A 33 0.07 1.78 -16.29
CA ARG A 33 0.90 2.91 -15.85
C ARG A 33 0.18 3.79 -14.85
N LYS A 34 -1.09 4.12 -15.10
CA LYS A 34 -1.89 4.92 -14.14
C LYS A 34 -2.00 4.20 -12.80
N ALA A 35 -2.34 2.91 -12.81
CA ALA A 35 -2.45 2.13 -11.59
C ALA A 35 -1.11 2.08 -10.82
N LEU A 36 0.02 1.95 -11.52
CA LEU A 36 1.35 2.00 -10.91
C LEU A 36 1.63 3.36 -10.25
N PHE A 37 1.27 4.46 -10.91
CA PHE A 37 1.39 5.80 -10.32
C PHE A 37 0.50 5.98 -9.09
N ASP A 38 -0.75 5.53 -9.15
CA ASP A 38 -1.68 5.60 -8.01
C ASP A 38 -1.13 4.80 -6.81
N LEU A 39 -0.51 3.64 -7.05
CA LEU A 39 0.14 2.84 -6.00
C LEU A 39 1.38 3.52 -5.40
N LEU A 40 2.18 4.19 -6.22
CA LEU A 40 3.34 4.96 -5.74
C LEU A 40 2.90 6.15 -4.87
N GLU A 41 1.84 6.85 -5.26
CA GLU A 41 1.26 7.94 -4.47
C GLU A 41 0.69 7.44 -3.12
N LEU A 42 0.06 6.26 -3.12
CA LEU A 42 -0.41 5.61 -1.90
C LEU A 42 0.75 5.24 -0.96
N ILE A 43 1.86 4.72 -1.50
CA ILE A 43 3.08 4.43 -0.70
C ILE A 43 3.59 5.71 -0.03
N GLN A 44 3.73 6.80 -0.78
CA GLN A 44 4.17 8.09 -0.23
C GLN A 44 3.22 8.61 0.86
N SER A 45 1.91 8.43 0.68
CA SER A 45 0.91 8.78 1.70
C SER A 45 1.10 7.97 2.99
N TYR A 46 1.51 6.71 2.90
CA TYR A 46 1.82 5.89 4.07
C TYR A 46 3.14 6.25 4.73
N GLU A 47 4.12 6.75 3.99
CA GLU A 47 5.34 7.32 4.58
C GLU A 47 5.02 8.53 5.45
N ILE A 48 4.19 9.45 4.92
CA ILE A 48 3.70 10.60 5.69
C ILE A 48 2.91 10.13 6.92
N LEU A 49 2.04 9.12 6.78
CA LEU A 49 1.30 8.57 7.92
C LEU A 49 2.24 7.96 8.98
N LEU A 50 3.31 7.26 8.57
CA LEU A 50 4.29 6.69 9.49
C LEU A 50 5.07 7.79 10.23
N ASP A 51 5.47 8.86 9.53
CA ASP A 51 6.10 10.02 10.15
C ASP A 51 5.17 10.67 11.19
N LEU A 52 3.88 10.84 10.85
CA LEU A 52 2.87 11.36 11.77
C LEU A 52 2.62 10.44 12.97
N ILE A 53 2.60 9.12 12.78
CA ILE A 53 2.49 8.16 13.89
C ILE A 53 3.72 8.22 14.79
N ASN A 54 4.91 8.39 14.22
CA ASN A 54 6.15 8.51 14.98
C ASN A 54 6.19 9.79 15.82
N GLU A 55 5.69 10.91 15.28
CA GLU A 55 5.67 12.21 15.97
C GLU A 55 4.53 12.35 16.99
N PHE A 56 3.31 11.92 16.62
CA PHE A 56 2.09 12.19 17.38
C PHE A 56 1.45 10.93 17.99
N GLY A 57 2.02 9.75 17.74
CA GLY A 57 1.44 8.47 18.14
C GLY A 57 0.26 8.05 17.27
N THR A 58 -0.38 6.94 17.63
CA THR A 58 -1.47 6.34 16.84
C THR A 58 -2.78 7.14 16.85
N VAL A 59 -2.85 8.26 17.58
CA VAL A 59 -4.02 9.15 17.62
C VAL A 59 -4.34 9.78 16.27
N VAL A 60 -3.35 9.88 15.38
CA VAL A 60 -3.52 10.40 14.02
C VAL A 60 -4.34 9.46 13.14
N ILE A 61 -4.51 8.19 13.55
CA ILE A 61 -5.27 7.18 12.82
C ILE A 61 -6.73 7.28 13.27
N ASP A 62 -7.49 8.13 12.58
CA ASP A 62 -8.94 8.20 12.75
C ASP A 62 -9.66 7.02 12.05
N THR A 63 -10.99 7.03 12.14
CA THR A 63 -11.83 5.98 11.52
C THR A 63 -11.65 5.91 10.00
N HIS A 64 -11.51 7.03 9.30
CA HIS A 64 -11.38 7.04 7.85
C HIS A 64 -10.02 6.51 7.40
N ILE A 65 -8.96 6.85 8.12
CA ILE A 65 -7.61 6.32 7.86
C ILE A 65 -7.59 4.81 8.13
N ALA A 66 -8.21 4.36 9.22
CA ALA A 66 -8.33 2.93 9.53
C ALA A 66 -9.11 2.16 8.45
N GLU A 67 -10.21 2.71 7.95
CA GLU A 67 -10.97 2.14 6.82
C GLU A 67 -10.13 2.07 5.55
N GLY A 68 -9.39 3.14 5.23
CA GLY A 68 -8.46 3.16 4.09
C GLY A 68 -7.38 2.08 4.19
N LEU A 69 -6.77 1.90 5.36
CA LEU A 69 -5.79 0.84 5.62
C LEU A 69 -6.40 -0.56 5.40
N ALA A 70 -7.62 -0.80 5.88
CA ALA A 70 -8.31 -2.09 5.71
C ALA A 70 -8.66 -2.40 4.23
N VAL A 71 -9.04 -1.37 3.45
CA VAL A 71 -9.26 -1.51 2.01
C VAL A 71 -7.95 -1.90 1.31
N THR A 72 -6.84 -1.27 1.68
CA THR A 72 -5.52 -1.59 1.12
C THR A 72 -5.06 -3.01 1.48
N GLU A 73 -5.27 -3.46 2.72
CA GLU A 73 -5.00 -4.85 3.11
C GLU A 73 -5.81 -5.85 2.28
N THR A 74 -7.09 -5.53 2.02
CA THR A 74 -7.95 -6.36 1.17
C THR A 74 -7.42 -6.44 -0.27
N LEU A 75 -6.94 -5.33 -0.83
CA LEU A 75 -6.29 -5.29 -2.13
C LEU A 75 -5.03 -6.15 -2.14
N ILE A 76 -4.13 -5.98 -1.16
CA ILE A 76 -2.88 -6.74 -1.03
C ILE A 76 -3.18 -8.24 -0.95
N ALA A 77 -4.15 -8.64 -0.13
CA ALA A 77 -4.54 -10.04 0.02
C ALA A 77 -5.03 -10.63 -1.31
N LYS A 78 -5.82 -9.87 -2.09
CA LYS A 78 -6.26 -10.30 -3.43
C LYS A 78 -5.09 -10.48 -4.38
N VAL A 79 -4.19 -9.50 -4.46
CA VAL A 79 -3.01 -9.55 -5.35
C VAL A 79 -2.09 -10.72 -4.98
N LYS A 80 -1.78 -10.90 -3.69
CA LYS A 80 -0.95 -12.03 -3.25
C LYS A 80 -1.58 -13.37 -3.57
N ARG A 81 -2.89 -13.54 -3.36
CA ARG A 81 -3.57 -14.80 -3.71
C ARG A 81 -3.46 -15.10 -5.20
N SER A 82 -3.63 -14.10 -6.07
CA SER A 82 -3.45 -14.27 -7.51
C SER A 82 -2.01 -14.63 -7.87
N ALA A 83 -1.02 -14.00 -7.23
CA ALA A 83 0.40 -14.31 -7.47
C ALA A 83 0.81 -15.72 -7.00
N HIS A 84 0.17 -16.25 -5.94
CA HIS A 84 0.39 -17.64 -5.49
C HIS A 84 -0.39 -18.67 -6.30
N ALA A 85 -1.40 -18.24 -7.06
CA ALA A 85 -2.21 -19.10 -7.91
C ALA A 85 -1.62 -19.26 -9.33
N MET A 86 -0.58 -18.49 -9.67
CA MET A 86 0.21 -18.58 -10.90
C MET A 86 1.47 -19.41 -10.68
#